data_AF-A0A2G2LK31-F1
#
_entry.id   AF-A0A2G2LK31-F1
#
_cell.length_a   1.000
_cell.length_b   1.000
_cell.length_c   1.000
_cell.angle_alpha   90.00
_cell.angle_beta   90.00
_cell.angle_gamma   90.00
#
_symmetry.space_group_name_H-M   'P 1'
#
loop_
_entity.id
_entity.type
_entity.pdbx_description
1 polymer ?
#
loop_
_entity_poly.entity_id
_entity_poly.type
_entity_poly.pdbx_seq_one_letter_code
_entity_poly.pdbx_strand_id
1 'polypeptide(L)'
;MNEFEPRLYLIGRSDIPQMNAGKLAAQCAHAANEFEYNDIVIPCELVNAVDAIVRKWRDDRAFGTTITLIGTDVEIRALTANKCMSGYVHDPSYPMYNAMSERFTAPMDTVGWIFPVNELEFRHIRESGLELYP
;
A
#
# COMPACT_ATOMS: atom_id res chain seq x y z
N MET A 1 -19.78 -2.20 19.09
CA MET A 1 -19.36 -1.78 17.74
C MET A 1 -17.85 -1.73 17.78
N ASN A 2 -17.14 -2.53 16.98
CA ASN A 2 -15.71 -2.27 16.81
C ASN A 2 -15.62 -0.94 16.07
N GLU A 3 -14.96 0.04 16.69
CA GLU A 3 -14.74 1.34 16.09
C GLU A 3 -13.80 1.17 14.89
N PHE A 4 -14.14 1.79 13.76
CA PHE A 4 -13.25 1.86 12.61
C PHE A 4 -11.97 2.60 13.02
N GLU A 5 -10.87 1.85 13.11
CA GLU A 5 -9.53 2.38 13.33
C GLU A 5 -8.82 2.51 11.97
N PRO A 6 -8.52 3.74 11.51
CA PRO A 6 -7.85 3.90 10.24
C PRO A 6 -6.42 3.37 10.32
N ARG A 7 -6.00 2.65 9.27
CA ARG A 7 -4.68 2.04 9.14
C ARG A 7 -4.24 2.12 7.69
N LEU A 8 -2.96 2.39 7.44
CA LEU A 8 -2.39 2.29 6.10
C LEU A 8 -2.01 0.84 5.84
N TYR A 9 -2.45 0.28 4.72
CA TYR A 9 -2.06 -1.06 4.28
C TYR A 9 -1.07 -0.95 3.14
N LEU A 10 0.10 -1.56 3.31
CA LEU A 10 1.11 -1.69 2.27
C LEU A 10 1.17 -3.16 1.86
N ILE A 11 1.09 -3.45 0.57
CA ILE A 11 0.93 -4.81 0.08
C ILE A 11 2.10 -5.13 -0.84
N GLY A 12 3.02 -5.94 -0.34
CA GLY A 12 4.18 -6.40 -1.10
C GLY A 12 3.81 -7.47 -2.11
N ARG A 13 4.35 -7.37 -3.32
CA ARG A 13 4.17 -8.39 -4.35
C ARG A 13 4.90 -9.69 -4.01
N SER A 14 4.14 -10.77 -3.79
CA SER A 14 4.66 -12.13 -3.59
C SER A 14 5.19 -12.76 -4.89
N ASP A 15 4.72 -12.29 -6.03
CA ASP A 15 5.06 -12.79 -7.36
C ASP A 15 6.34 -12.17 -7.95
N ILE A 16 7.04 -11.30 -7.20
CA ILE A 16 8.38 -10.84 -7.53
C ILE A 16 9.41 -11.78 -6.87
N PRO A 17 10.16 -12.61 -7.64
CA PRO A 17 11.00 -13.68 -7.08
C PRO A 17 12.11 -13.22 -6.13
N GLN A 18 12.48 -11.93 -6.19
CA GLN A 18 13.57 -11.36 -5.39
C GLN A 18 13.10 -10.21 -4.50
N MET A 19 11.81 -10.21 -4.12
CA MET A 19 11.26 -9.32 -3.10
C MET A 19 11.58 -9.85 -1.70
N ASN A 20 12.77 -9.53 -1.21
CA ASN A 20 13.16 -9.80 0.17
C ASN A 20 12.68 -8.67 1.11
N ALA A 21 12.73 -8.91 2.43
CA ALA A 21 12.29 -7.96 3.43
C ALA A 21 12.96 -6.57 3.32
N GLY A 22 14.24 -6.51 2.95
CA GLY A 22 14.96 -5.24 2.78
C GLY A 22 14.46 -4.43 1.59
N LYS A 23 14.21 -5.09 0.45
CA LYS A 23 13.61 -4.44 -0.72
C LYS A 23 12.17 -4.06 -0.44
N LEU A 24 11.39 -4.93 0.19
CA LEU A 24 10.02 -4.61 0.58
C LEU A 24 9.97 -3.37 1.48
N ALA A 25 10.83 -3.28 2.50
CA ALA A 25 10.90 -2.12 3.38
C ALA A 25 11.19 -0.81 2.60
N ALA A 26 12.10 -0.85 1.62
CA ALA A 26 12.38 0.30 0.77
C ALA A 26 11.17 0.70 -0.08
N GLN A 27 10.49 -0.27 -0.70
CA GLN A 27 9.31 -0.02 -1.54
C GLN A 27 8.10 0.43 -0.70
N CYS A 28 7.94 -0.10 0.51
CA CYS A 28 6.95 0.34 1.49
C CYS A 28 7.19 1.80 1.94
N ALA A 29 8.45 2.23 2.07
CA ALA A 29 8.76 3.63 2.37
C ALA A 29 8.35 4.55 1.20
N HIS A 30 8.58 4.13 -0.04
CA HIS A 30 8.06 4.85 -1.21
C HIS A 30 6.54 4.92 -1.20
N ALA A 31 5.86 3.81 -0.90
CA ALA A 31 4.40 3.75 -0.84
C ALA A 31 3.81 4.67 0.25
N ALA A 32 4.43 4.70 1.44
CA ALA A 32 4.01 5.57 2.52
C ALA A 32 4.20 7.06 2.17
N ASN A 33 5.32 7.40 1.54
CA ASN A 33 5.55 8.77 1.05
C ASN A 33 4.59 9.15 -0.07
N GLU A 34 4.30 8.22 -0.99
CA GLU A 34 3.30 8.43 -2.01
C GLU A 34 1.95 8.69 -1.35
N PHE A 35 1.46 7.83 -0.45
CA PHE A 35 0.23 8.09 0.32
C PHE A 35 0.18 9.49 0.97
N GLU A 36 1.30 9.94 1.57
CA GLU A 36 1.41 11.25 2.23
C GLU A 36 1.37 12.45 1.27
N TYR A 37 1.96 12.31 0.08
CA TYR A 37 2.18 13.41 -0.87
C TYR A 37 1.39 13.28 -2.17
N ASN A 38 0.61 12.22 -2.36
CA ASN A 38 -0.08 11.97 -3.62
C ASN A 38 -1.26 12.92 -3.75
N ASP A 39 -1.36 13.53 -4.93
CA ASP A 39 -2.51 14.33 -5.37
C ASP A 39 -3.68 13.40 -5.72
N ILE A 40 -4.10 12.58 -4.75
CA ILE A 40 -5.27 11.73 -4.92
C ILE A 40 -6.45 12.65 -5.15
N VAL A 41 -7.09 12.52 -6.31
CA VAL A 41 -8.30 13.28 -6.65
C VAL A 41 -9.46 12.70 -5.85
N ILE A 42 -9.62 13.21 -4.64
CA ILE A 42 -10.76 12.92 -3.78
C ILE A 42 -11.93 13.80 -4.25
N PRO A 43 -13.14 13.26 -4.45
CA PRO A 43 -14.32 14.07 -4.73
C PRO A 43 -14.47 15.19 -3.68
N CYS A 44 -14.75 16.42 -4.10
CA CYS A 44 -14.78 17.60 -3.22
C CYS A 44 -15.62 17.40 -1.96
N GLU A 45 -16.73 16.67 -2.07
CA GLU A 45 -17.64 16.34 -0.98
C GLU A 45 -17.05 15.40 0.07
N LEU A 46 -16.01 14.63 -0.27
CA LEU A 46 -15.32 13.69 0.62
C LEU A 46 -14.04 14.26 1.24
N VAL A 47 -13.50 15.35 0.70
CA VAL A 47 -12.19 15.92 1.12
C VAL A 47 -12.11 16.12 2.64
N ASN A 48 -13.11 16.76 3.25
CA ASN A 48 -13.09 17.01 4.70
C ASN A 48 -13.19 15.73 5.53
N ALA A 49 -13.98 14.75 5.08
CA ALA A 49 -14.11 13.47 5.77
C ALA A 49 -12.81 12.68 5.69
N VAL A 50 -12.17 12.65 4.52
CA VAL A 50 -10.88 11.98 4.33
C VAL A 50 -9.78 12.65 5.14
N ASP A 51 -9.67 13.99 5.12
CA ASP A 51 -8.70 14.73 5.93
C ASP A 51 -8.88 14.44 7.44
N ALA A 52 -10.12 14.39 7.94
CA ALA A 52 -10.39 14.03 9.33
C ALA A 52 -9.93 12.60 9.67
N ILE A 53 -10.11 11.64 8.76
CA ILE A 53 -9.66 10.25 8.96
C ILE A 53 -8.14 10.13 8.91
N VAL A 54 -7.47 10.83 7.98
CA VAL A 54 -6.00 10.87 7.91
C VAL A 54 -5.42 11.52 9.17
N ARG A 55 -6.02 12.61 9.65
CA ARG A 55 -5.64 13.21 10.94
C ARG A 55 -5.84 12.26 12.11
N LYS A 56 -6.97 11.53 12.17
CA LYS A 56 -7.21 10.50 13.19
C LYS A 56 -6.17 9.39 13.13
N TRP A 57 -5.76 8.98 11.93
CA TRP A 57 -4.72 7.97 11.74
C TRP A 57 -3.36 8.44 12.26
N ARG A 58 -2.95 9.67 11.96
CA ARG A 58 -1.71 10.26 12.47
C ARG A 58 -1.75 10.52 13.98
N ASP A 59 -2.93 10.86 14.50
CA ASP A 59 -3.14 11.29 15.90
C ASP A 59 -2.15 12.40 16.30
N ASP A 60 -1.28 12.16 17.28
CA ASP A 60 -0.26 13.09 17.77
C ASP A 60 1.11 12.95 17.06
N ARG A 61 1.19 12.15 16.00
CA ARG A 61 2.44 11.79 15.32
C ARG A 61 2.47 12.27 13.87
N ALA A 62 3.64 12.10 13.24
CA ALA A 62 3.79 12.30 11.80
C ALA A 62 3.26 11.13 10.95
N PHE A 63 2.97 9.99 11.57
CA PHE A 63 2.51 8.76 10.92
C PHE A 63 1.58 7.98 11.84
N GLY A 64 0.66 7.21 11.26
CA GLY A 64 -0.21 6.31 12.01
C GLY A 64 0.21 4.85 11.90
N THR A 65 -0.70 3.97 12.33
CA THR A 65 -0.49 2.52 12.22
C THR A 65 -0.47 2.07 10.76
N THR A 66 0.60 1.38 10.38
CA THR A 66 0.78 0.79 9.04
C THR A 66 0.91 -0.72 9.16
N ILE A 67 0.17 -1.46 8.34
CA ILE A 67 0.20 -2.91 8.27
C ILE A 67 0.79 -3.33 6.93
N THR A 68 1.76 -4.25 6.97
CA THR A 68 2.33 -4.84 5.76
C THR A 68 1.66 -6.19 5.48
N LEU A 69 1.04 -6.30 4.31
CA LEU A 69 0.44 -7.50 3.78
C LEU A 69 1.27 -8.03 2.59
N ILE A 70 0.95 -9.22 2.15
CA ILE A 70 1.54 -9.83 0.95
C ILE A 70 0.44 -10.33 0.00
N GLY A 71 0.63 -10.14 -1.30
CA GLY A 71 -0.29 -10.59 -2.34
C GLY A 71 0.34 -10.54 -3.73
N THR A 72 -0.29 -11.16 -4.72
CA THR A 72 0.13 -11.10 -6.14
C THR A 72 -0.28 -9.77 -6.78
N ASP A 73 0.29 -9.41 -7.94
CA ASP A 73 -0.14 -8.22 -8.68
C ASP A 73 -1.65 -8.20 -8.94
N VAL A 74 -2.23 -9.34 -9.32
CA VAL A 74 -3.66 -9.47 -9.61
C VAL A 74 -4.52 -9.18 -8.39
N GLU A 75 -4.17 -9.75 -7.24
CA GLU A 75 -4.90 -9.55 -5.98
C GLU A 75 -4.81 -8.09 -5.51
N ILE A 76 -3.62 -7.52 -5.58
CA ILE A 76 -3.40 -6.12 -5.17
C ILE A 76 -4.20 -5.19 -6.09
N ARG A 77 -4.18 -5.38 -7.42
CA ARG A 77 -4.92 -4.54 -8.37
C ARG A 77 -6.42 -4.64 -8.14
N ALA A 78 -6.91 -5.84 -7.87
CA ALA A 78 -8.32 -6.06 -7.54
C ALA A 78 -8.70 -5.34 -6.24
N LEU A 79 -7.81 -5.30 -5.26
CA LEU A 79 -8.08 -4.67 -3.96
C LEU A 79 -7.99 -3.14 -4.01
N THR A 80 -7.05 -2.59 -4.79
CA THR A 80 -6.90 -1.13 -5.01
C THR A 80 -7.95 -0.59 -5.97
N ALA A 81 -8.51 -1.42 -6.86
CA ALA A 81 -9.53 -1.00 -7.80
C ALA A 81 -10.74 -0.39 -7.07
N ASN A 82 -11.13 0.81 -7.50
CA ASN A 82 -12.29 1.55 -6.98
C ASN A 82 -12.17 1.99 -5.51
N LYS A 83 -10.97 2.13 -4.96
CA LYS A 83 -10.75 2.71 -3.62
C LYS A 83 -10.40 4.19 -3.73
N CYS A 84 -10.95 4.98 -2.80
CA CYS A 84 -10.75 6.42 -2.82
C CYS A 84 -9.29 6.81 -2.56
N MET A 85 -8.61 6.09 -1.66
CA MET A 85 -7.20 6.30 -1.34
C MET A 85 -6.42 5.01 -1.52
N SER A 86 -5.90 4.82 -2.72
CA SER A 86 -5.01 3.70 -3.03
C SER A 86 -4.08 4.05 -4.17
N GLY A 87 -3.01 3.28 -4.31
CA GLY A 87 -2.05 3.46 -5.39
C GLY A 87 -1.07 2.31 -5.47
N TYR A 88 -0.07 2.52 -6.32
CA TYR A 88 0.90 1.52 -6.71
C TYR A 88 2.25 2.18 -6.93
N VAL A 89 3.25 1.69 -6.20
CA VAL A 89 4.63 2.13 -6.38
C VAL A 89 5.20 1.48 -7.63
N HIS A 90 5.61 2.33 -8.57
CA HIS A 90 6.41 1.95 -9.72
C HIS A 90 7.89 2.27 -9.45
N ASP A 91 8.73 1.24 -9.37
CA ASP A 91 10.18 1.39 -9.31
C ASP A 91 10.75 1.29 -10.75
N PRO A 92 11.25 2.38 -11.34
CA PRO A 92 11.78 2.37 -12.71
C PRO A 92 13.09 1.56 -12.84
N SER A 93 13.73 1.21 -11.72
CA SER A 93 15.06 0.63 -11.65
C SER A 93 15.20 -0.49 -10.60
N TYR A 94 14.17 -1.32 -10.44
CA TYR A 94 14.15 -2.36 -9.41
C TYR A 94 15.31 -3.35 -9.57
N PRO A 95 16.20 -3.50 -8.57
CA PRO A 95 17.42 -4.29 -8.71
C PRO A 95 17.17 -5.79 -8.56
N MET A 96 17.72 -6.60 -9.48
CA MET A 96 17.59 -8.06 -9.50
C MET A 96 18.88 -8.74 -9.98
N TYR A 97 18.92 -10.07 -9.80
CA TYR A 97 19.93 -10.96 -10.35
C TYR A 97 19.31 -11.89 -11.40
N ASN A 98 20.02 -12.15 -12.50
CA ASN A 98 19.57 -13.15 -13.48
C ASN A 98 20.00 -14.57 -13.06
N ALA A 99 19.67 -15.58 -13.88
CA ALA A 99 20.08 -16.97 -13.61
C ALA A 99 21.60 -17.19 -13.56
N MET A 100 22.39 -16.24 -14.09
CA MET A 100 23.86 -16.25 -14.08
C MET A 100 24.45 -15.43 -12.91
N SER A 101 23.62 -14.98 -11.96
CA SER A 101 24.00 -14.12 -10.84
C SER A 101 24.53 -12.73 -11.25
N GLU A 102 24.21 -12.25 -12.45
CA GLU A 102 24.56 -10.90 -12.87
C GLU A 102 23.49 -9.91 -12.41
N ARG A 103 23.92 -8.78 -11.85
CA ARG A 103 23.03 -7.71 -11.39
C ARG A 103 22.48 -6.91 -12.57
N PHE A 104 21.18 -6.66 -12.57
CA PHE A 104 20.52 -5.74 -13.49
C PHE A 104 19.37 -5.00 -12.80
N THR A 105 18.75 -4.05 -13.52
CA THR A 105 17.55 -3.34 -13.06
C THR A 105 16.45 -3.44 -14.10
N ALA A 106 15.20 -3.45 -13.67
CA ALA A 106 14.06 -3.40 -14.57
C ALA A 106 12.91 -2.59 -13.95
N PRO A 107 12.11 -1.87 -14.78
CA PRO A 107 10.94 -1.15 -14.30
C PRO A 107 9.86 -2.14 -13.85
N MET A 108 9.33 -1.96 -12.64
CA MET A 108 8.34 -2.85 -12.03
C MET A 108 7.41 -2.12 -11.08
N ASP A 109 6.14 -2.50 -11.09
CA ASP A 109 5.22 -2.19 -10.00
C ASP A 109 5.53 -3.13 -8.84
N THR A 110 5.82 -2.61 -7.65
CA THR A 110 6.43 -3.38 -6.54
C THR A 110 5.51 -3.57 -5.35
N VAL A 111 4.86 -2.50 -4.90
CA VAL A 111 4.04 -2.44 -3.69
C VAL A 111 2.77 -1.67 -4.00
N GLY A 112 1.61 -2.24 -3.67
CA GLY A 112 0.36 -1.49 -3.61
C GLY A 112 0.18 -0.85 -2.24
N TRP A 113 -0.59 0.23 -2.17
CA TRP A 113 -1.00 0.80 -0.89
C TRP A 113 -2.48 1.15 -0.90
N ILE A 114 -3.13 0.99 0.25
CA ILE A 114 -4.55 1.30 0.44
C ILE A 114 -4.74 1.91 1.81
N PHE A 115 -5.45 3.03 1.85
CA PHE A 115 -5.94 3.64 3.08
C PHE A 115 -7.47 3.62 3.05
N PRO A 116 -8.14 2.68 3.74
CA PRO A 116 -9.59 2.63 3.75
C PRO A 116 -10.12 3.91 4.40
N VAL A 117 -11.08 4.57 3.76
CA VAL A 117 -11.72 5.79 4.27
C VAL A 117 -13.11 5.52 4.84
N ASN A 118 -13.55 4.27 4.82
CA ASN A 118 -14.81 3.83 5.41
C ASN A 118 -14.78 2.33 5.80
N GLU A 119 -15.79 1.92 6.57
CA GLU A 119 -15.93 0.57 7.09
C GLU A 119 -16.11 -0.51 5.99
N LEU A 120 -16.65 -0.15 4.82
CA LEU A 120 -16.82 -1.09 3.71
C LEU A 120 -15.47 -1.41 3.07
N GLU A 121 -14.63 -0.39 2.84
CA GLU A 121 -13.28 -0.59 2.34
C GLU A 121 -12.42 -1.37 3.33
N PHE A 122 -12.52 -1.05 4.61
CA PHE A 122 -11.83 -1.77 5.67
C PHE A 122 -12.21 -3.26 5.70
N ARG A 123 -13.51 -3.57 5.65
CA ARG A 123 -13.99 -4.95 5.58
C ARG A 123 -13.49 -5.67 4.34
N HIS A 124 -13.52 -5.01 3.17
CA HIS A 124 -13.01 -5.60 1.93
C HIS A 124 -11.53 -6.01 2.04
N ILE A 125 -10.70 -5.18 2.70
CA ILE A 125 -9.29 -5.53 2.95
C ILE A 125 -9.19 -6.73 3.89
N ARG A 126 -9.97 -6.75 4.99
CA ARG A 126 -9.95 -7.86 5.95
C ARG A 126 -10.44 -9.19 5.36
N GLU A 127 -11.39 -9.13 4.44
CA GLU A 127 -12.00 -10.29 3.79
C GLU A 127 -11.24 -10.73 2.53
N SER A 128 -10.22 -9.97 2.11
CA SER A 128 -9.40 -10.27 0.91
C SER A 128 -8.63 -11.60 0.99
N GLY A 129 -8.41 -12.13 2.20
CA GLY A 129 -7.59 -13.31 2.43
C GLY A 129 -6.08 -13.06 2.34
N LEU A 130 -5.65 -11.81 2.12
CA LEU A 130 -4.23 -11.46 2.14
C LEU A 130 -3.65 -11.64 3.54
N GLU A 131 -2.42 -12.17 3.57
CA GLU A 131 -1.72 -12.49 4.82
C GLU A 131 -0.78 -11.36 5.23
N LEU A 132 -0.40 -11.34 6.51
CA LEU A 132 0.69 -10.49 6.99
C LEU A 132 2.00 -10.92 6.34
N TYR A 133 2.85 -9.97 5.96
CA TYR A 133 4.19 -10.31 5.49
C TYR A 133 5.00 -10.95 6.63
N PRO A 134 5.65 -12.11 6.40
CA PRO A 134 6.35 -12.88 7.44
C PRO A 134 7.65 -12.26 7.94
#